data_AF-A0A1E5NA40-F1
#
_entry.id   AF-A0A1E5NA40-F1
#
_cell.length_a   1.000
_cell.length_b   1.000
_cell.length_c   1.000
_cell.angle_alpha   90.00
_cell.angle_beta   90.00
_cell.angle_gamma   90.00
#
_symmetry.space_group_name_H-M   'P 1'
#
loop_
_entity.id
_entity.type
_entity.pdbx_description
1 polymer ?
#
loop_
_entity_poly.entity_id
_entity_poly.type
_entity_poly.pdbx_seq_one_letter_code
_entity_poly.pdbx_strand_id
1 'polypeptide(L)' 'MLKGIFFQNKYLININCISNIYFDEDKKTIKIFTLESGLPTTIECDSEDEYNKYYNVLSSLFDIVEI' A
#
# COMPACT_ATOMS: atom_id res chain seq x y z
N MET A 1 -12.78 12.86 -12.00
CA MET A 1 -11.44 13.13 -11.43
C MET A 1 -10.95 11.86 -10.75
N LEU A 2 -9.79 11.33 -11.14
CA LEU A 2 -9.13 10.25 -10.42
C LEU A 2 -8.67 10.78 -9.05
N LYS A 3 -9.07 10.08 -7.97
CA LYS A 3 -8.57 10.32 -6.62
C LYS A 3 -7.71 9.11 -6.25
N GLY A 4 -6.53 9.35 -5.69
CA GLY A 4 -5.61 8.30 -5.31
C GLY A 4 -4.68 8.77 -4.21
N ILE A 5 -3.92 7.82 -3.66
CA ILE A 5 -2.91 8.09 -2.64
C ILE A 5 -1.56 8.21 -3.34
N PHE A 6 -0.87 9.31 -3.08
CA PHE A 6 0.50 9.52 -3.57
C PHE A 6 1.49 8.91 -2.59
N PHE A 7 2.24 7.90 -3.03
CA PHE A 7 3.32 7.28 -2.27
C PHE A 7 4.67 7.77 -2.78
N GLN A 8 5.53 8.18 -1.83
CA GLN A 8 6.91 8.62 -2.08
C GLN A 8 7.06 9.67 -3.20
N ASN A 9 6.04 10.48 -3.46
CA ASN A 9 5.96 11.41 -4.60
C ASN A 9 6.20 10.76 -5.99
N LYS A 10 6.09 9.43 -6.10
CA LYS A 10 6.41 8.66 -7.32
C LYS A 10 5.22 7.87 -7.84
N TYR A 11 4.37 7.36 -6.95
CA TYR A 11 3.29 6.44 -7.33
C TYR A 11 1.93 7.02 -6.93
N LEU A 12 1.02 7.16 -7.89
CA LEU A 12 -0.39 7.46 -7.63
C LEU A 12 -1.17 6.16 -7.67
N ILE A 13 -1.67 5.73 -6.50
CA ILE A 13 -2.45 4.51 -6.38
C ILE A 13 -3.93 4.86 -6.35
N ASN A 14 -4.69 4.37 -7.32
CA ASN A 14 -6.14 4.50 -7.35
C ASN A 14 -6.76 3.49 -6.37
N ILE A 15 -7.29 3.99 -5.26
CA ILE A 15 -7.86 3.16 -4.18
C ILE A 15 -9.05 2.31 -4.64
N ASN A 16 -9.81 2.77 -5.63
CA ASN A 16 -10.99 2.03 -6.14
C ASN A 16 -10.62 0.76 -6.91
N CYS A 17 -9.34 0.63 -7.31
CA CYS A 17 -8.84 -0.51 -8.05
C CYS A 17 -8.03 -1.46 -7.17
N ILE A 18 -7.84 -1.17 -5.88
CA ILE A 18 -7.07 -2.05 -4.98
C ILE A 18 -7.86 -3.33 -4.71
N SER A 19 -7.24 -4.49 -4.97
CA SER A 19 -7.82 -5.79 -4.64
C SER A 19 -7.40 -6.25 -3.24
N ASN A 20 -6.13 -6.09 -2.91
CA ASN A 20 -5.56 -6.52 -1.65
C ASN A 20 -4.23 -5.79 -1.39
N ILE A 21 -3.89 -5.66 -0.11
CA ILE A 21 -2.66 -5.06 0.37
C ILE A 21 -1.99 -6.08 1.29
N TYR A 22 -0.71 -6.33 1.07
CA TYR A 22 0.11 -7.13 1.98
C TYR A 22 1.14 -6.25 2.66
N PHE A 23 1.24 -6.43 3.98
CA PHE A 23 2.17 -5.75 4.87
C PHE A 23 3.25 -6.75 5.27
N ASP A 24 4.52 -6.46 4.97
CA ASP A 24 5.69 -7.26 5.37
C ASP A 24 6.57 -6.39 6.28
N GLU A 25 6.34 -6.50 7.59
CA GLU A 25 7.01 -5.72 8.63
C GLU A 25 8.52 -6.00 8.66
N ASP A 26 8.91 -7.27 8.54
CA ASP A 26 10.32 -7.70 8.56
C ASP A 26 11.13 -7.04 7.46
N LYS A 27 10.56 -6.95 6.26
CA LYS A 27 11.20 -6.31 5.11
C LYS A 27 10.90 -4.82 4.97
N LYS A 28 10.01 -4.26 5.80
CA LYS A 28 9.48 -2.89 5.67
C LYS A 28 8.93 -2.61 4.28
N THR A 29 8.21 -3.58 3.72
CA THR A 29 7.62 -3.48 2.38
C THR A 29 6.10 -3.59 2.40
N ILE A 30 5.45 -2.81 1.53
CA ILE A 30 4.00 -2.86 1.33
C ILE A 30 3.75 -3.22 -0.12
N LYS A 31 2.99 -4.29 -0.36
CA LYS A 31 2.63 -4.73 -1.71
C LYS A 31 1.16 -4.45 -1.96
N ILE A 32 0.87 -3.67 -3.00
CA ILE A 32 -0.49 -3.30 -3.38
C ILE A 32 -0.82 -3.96 -4.71
N PHE A 33 -1.86 -4.79 -4.68
CA PHE A 33 -2.40 -5.45 -5.85
C PHE A 33 -3.63 -4.71 -6.32
N THR A 34 -3.78 -4.58 -7.64
CA THR A 34 -4.95 -3.95 -8.25
C THR A 34 -5.72 -4.94 -9.11
N LEU A 35 -7.02 -4.74 -9.24
CA LEU A 35 -7.92 -5.60 -10.02
C LEU A 35 -7.54 -5.67 -11.51
N GLU A 36 -6.88 -4.62 -12.02
CA GLU A 36 -6.53 -4.50 -13.44
C GLU A 36 -5.08 -4.92 -13.75
N SER A 37 -4.21 -5.06 -12.74
CA SER A 37 -2.80 -5.38 -12.93
C SER A 37 -2.46 -6.78 -12.44
N GLY A 38 -1.77 -7.55 -13.27
CA GLY A 38 -1.20 -8.85 -12.86
C GLY A 38 0.05 -8.72 -11.96
N LEU A 39 0.62 -7.52 -11.81
CA LEU A 39 1.81 -7.28 -10.99
C LEU A 39 1.52 -6.32 -9.84
N PRO A 40 2.00 -6.61 -8.61
CA PRO A 40 1.87 -5.69 -7.49
C PRO A 40 2.77 -4.48 -7.65
N THR A 41 2.29 -3.33 -7.17
CA THR A 41 3.16 -2.20 -6.85
C THR A 41 3.79 -2.47 -5.49
N THR A 42 5.12 -2.52 -5.43
CA THR A 42 5.86 -2.69 -4.17
C THR A 42 6.37 -1.33 -3.71
N ILE A 43 6.05 -0.98 -2.47
CA ILE A 43 6.57 0.20 -1.78
C ILE A 43 7.64 -0.31 -0.80
N GLU A 44 8.88 0.06 -1.05
CA GLU A 44 10.01 -0.21 -0.17
C GLU A 44 10.20 1.01 0.73
N CYS A 45 10.13 0.82 2.05
CA CYS A 45 10.28 1.89 3.02
C CYS A 45 11.72 1.92 3.54
N ASP A 46 12.34 3.10 3.59
CA ASP A 46 13.73 3.26 4.02
C ASP A 46 13.89 3.17 5.54
N SER A 47 12.78 3.35 6.27
CA SER A 47 12.76 3.37 7.75
C SER A 47 11.49 2.72 8.29
N GLU A 48 11.55 2.33 9.57
CA GLU A 48 10.40 1.80 10.30
C GLU A 48 9.32 2.87 10.49
N ASP A 49 9.72 4.13 10.74
CA ASP A 49 8.78 5.25 10.84
C ASP A 49 8.02 5.49 9.53
N GLU A 50 8.70 5.39 8.39
CA GLU A 50 8.06 5.50 7.08
C GLU A 50 7.07 4.35 6.86
N TYR A 51 7.48 3.12 7.16
CA TYR A 51 6.62 1.95 7.07
C TYR A 51 5.37 2.12 7.95
N ASN A 52 5.54 2.45 9.23
CA ASN A 52 4.46 2.63 10.19
C ASN A 52 3.49 3.74 9.76
N LYS A 53 4.01 4.82 9.17
CA LYS A 53 3.17 5.89 8.61
C LYS A 53 2.24 5.36 7.53
N TYR A 54 2.75 4.59 6.57
CA TYR A 54 1.92 4.05 5.49
C TYR A 54 1.01 2.93 5.97
N TYR A 55 1.49 2.06 6.85
CA TYR A 55 0.70 1.02 7.50
C TYR A 55 -0.53 1.62 8.18
N ASN A 56 -0.35 2.62 9.04
CA ASN A 56 -1.44 3.27 9.78
C ASN A 56 -2.47 3.94 8.85
N VAL A 57 -2.00 4.59 7.77
CA VAL A 57 -2.91 5.20 6.80
C VAL A 57 -3.73 4.13 6.08
N LEU A 58 -3.08 3.08 5.57
CA LEU A 58 -3.76 2.03 4.80
C LEU A 58 -4.67 1.17 5.69
N SER A 59 -4.25 0.82 6.90
CA SER A 59 -5.07 0.07 7.86
C SER A 59 -6.27 0.85 8.37
N SER A 60 -6.21 2.19 8.38
CA SER A 60 -7.38 3.02 8.70
C SER A 60 -8.42 3.08 7.58
N LEU A 61 -8.03 2.71 6.35
CA LEU A 61 -8.89 2.78 5.16
C LEU A 61 -9.51 1.42 4.80
N PHE A 62 -8.93 0.31 5.27
CA PHE A 62 -9.31 -1.05 4.90
C PHE A 62 -9.34 -1.95 6.12
N ASP A 63 -10.25 -2.93 6.13
CA ASP A 63 -10.29 -3.94 7.18
C ASP A 63 -9.06 -4.87 7.08
N ILE A 64 -8.36 -5.05 8.19
CA ILE A 64 -7.25 -6.00 8.30
C ILE A 64 -7.80 -7.39 8.56
N VAL A 65 -7.34 -8.36 7.77
CA VAL A 65 -7.59 -9.79 7.98
C VAL A 65 -6.24 -10.48 8.15
N GLU A 66 -6.06 -11.16 9.28
CA GLU A 66 -4.90 -12.04 9.53
C GLU A 66 -5.16 -13.41 8.89
N ILE A 67 -4.20 -13.92 8.10
CA ILE A 67 -4.29 -15.18 7.35
C ILE A 67 -3.15 -16.10 7.75
#